data_AF-G3QWI3-F1
#
_entry.id   AF-G3QWI3-F1
#
_cell.length_a   1.000
_cell.length_b   1.000
_cell.length_c   1.000
_cell.angle_alpha   90.00
_cell.angle_beta   90.00
_cell.angle_gamma   90.00
#
_symmetry.space_group_name_H-M   'P 1'
#
loop_
_entity.id
_entity.type
_entity.pdbx_description
1 polymer ?
#
loop_
_entity_poly.entity_id
_entity_poly.type
_entity_poly.pdbx_seq_one_letter_code
_entity_poly.pdbx_strand_id
1 'polypeptide(L)'
;MAMEIDSRPGGLPGSGCNLGAAREHMQAVTRNYITHPRVTYRTVCSVNGPLVVLDRVKFAQYAEIVHFTLPDGTQRSGQVLEVAGTKAIVQVFEGTSGIDARKTTCEFTGDILRTPVSEDMLGRVFNGSGKPIDKGPVVMAEDFLDINGQPINPHSRIYPEEMIQTGISPIDVMNSIARGQKIPIFSAAGLPHNEIAAQICRQAGLVKKSKTVLDYHDDNFAIVFAAMGVRRLSRLASSGGCEQAACLPQPLPSVSRPARRGEDGSSDQGHVIERIITPRLALTTAEFLAYQCEKHVLVILTDMSSYAEALREVSAAREEVPGRRGFPGYMYTDLATIYERAGRVEDITHPIPDLTGFITEGQIYVDRQLHNRQIYPPINVLPSLSRLMKSAIGEGMTRKDHGDVSNQLYACYAIGKDVQAMKAVVGEEALTSEDLLYLEFLQKFEKNFINQGPYENRSVFESLDLGWKLLRIFPKEMLKRIPQAVIDEFYSREGALQDLAPDTAL
;
A
#
# COMPACT_ATOMS: atom_id res chain seq x y z
N MET A 1 -23.87 -7.62 -66.49
CA MET A 1 -25.17 -7.93 -65.84
C MET A 1 -24.93 -9.09 -64.89
N ALA A 2 -25.32 -9.08 -63.63
CA ALA A 2 -25.91 -8.01 -62.80
C ALA A 2 -25.11 -7.97 -61.47
N MET A 3 -24.68 -6.79 -60.99
CA MET A 3 -25.44 -5.81 -60.18
C MET A 3 -25.57 -6.25 -58.71
N GLU A 4 -25.30 -5.33 -57.79
CA GLU A 4 -25.24 -5.59 -56.34
C GLU A 4 -26.62 -5.89 -55.74
N ILE A 5 -26.64 -6.65 -54.65
CA ILE A 5 -27.74 -6.64 -53.68
C ILE A 5 -27.11 -6.52 -52.29
N ASP A 6 -27.03 -5.29 -51.78
CA ASP A 6 -26.83 -5.05 -50.35
C ASP A 6 -28.16 -5.28 -49.62
N SER A 7 -28.16 -6.16 -48.61
CA SER A 7 -29.35 -6.46 -47.83
C SER A 7 -29.00 -6.88 -46.41
N ARG A 8 -28.79 -5.88 -45.54
CA ARG A 8 -28.98 -6.06 -44.09
C ARG A 8 -30.48 -6.05 -43.75
N PRO A 9 -31.00 -7.12 -43.13
CA PRO A 9 -31.99 -6.99 -42.07
C PRO A 9 -31.39 -7.48 -40.73
N GLY A 10 -31.74 -6.80 -39.63
CA GLY A 10 -31.13 -7.06 -38.32
C GLY A 10 -31.60 -8.35 -37.64
N GLY A 11 -30.69 -8.97 -36.89
CA GLY A 11 -30.95 -10.03 -35.91
C GLY A 11 -30.32 -9.68 -34.55
N LEU A 12 -30.87 -10.22 -33.47
CA LEU A 12 -30.49 -9.89 -32.08
C LEU A 12 -29.03 -10.27 -31.74
N PRO A 13 -28.38 -9.58 -30.77
CA PRO A 13 -26.98 -9.83 -30.41
C PRO A 13 -26.80 -11.17 -29.67
N GLY A 14 -26.53 -12.24 -30.42
CA GLY A 14 -26.37 -13.60 -29.90
C GLY A 14 -24.91 -14.03 -29.77
N SER A 15 -24.42 -14.14 -28.54
CA SER A 15 -23.32 -15.02 -28.10
C SER A 15 -22.07 -15.08 -28.99
N GLY A 16 -21.47 -13.94 -29.32
CA GLY A 16 -20.10 -13.90 -29.86
C GLY A 16 -19.06 -14.22 -28.77
N CYS A 17 -18.79 -15.50 -28.50
CA CYS A 17 -17.60 -15.87 -27.73
C CYS A 17 -16.36 -15.42 -28.52
N ASN A 18 -15.56 -14.51 -27.95
CA ASN A 18 -14.36 -13.99 -28.59
C ASN A 18 -13.37 -15.13 -28.87
N LEU A 19 -13.30 -15.57 -30.14
CA LEU A 19 -12.39 -16.64 -30.59
C LEU A 19 -10.90 -16.28 -30.45
N GLY A 20 -10.57 -14.99 -30.31
CA GLY A 20 -9.27 -14.52 -29.82
C GLY A 20 -9.07 -14.93 -28.36
N ALA A 21 -9.81 -14.31 -27.44
CA ALA A 21 -9.74 -14.58 -26.00
C ALA A 21 -9.88 -16.08 -25.64
N ALA A 22 -10.74 -16.85 -26.31
CA ALA A 22 -10.87 -18.29 -26.09
C ALA A 22 -9.62 -19.09 -26.55
N ARG A 23 -8.92 -18.60 -27.57
CA ARG A 23 -7.67 -19.18 -28.07
C ARG A 23 -6.45 -18.73 -27.25
N GLU A 24 -6.44 -17.50 -26.79
CA GLU A 24 -5.44 -16.95 -25.86
C GLU A 24 -5.57 -17.66 -24.50
N HIS A 25 -6.78 -17.80 -23.97
CA HIS A 25 -7.05 -18.61 -22.78
C HIS A 25 -6.60 -20.06 -22.98
N MET A 26 -6.93 -20.73 -24.11
CA MET A 26 -6.39 -22.05 -24.43
C MET A 26 -4.85 -22.10 -24.53
N GLN A 27 -4.19 -21.01 -24.96
CA GLN A 27 -2.74 -20.95 -25.09
C GLN A 27 -2.04 -20.66 -23.75
N ALA A 28 -2.63 -19.86 -22.86
CA ALA A 28 -2.19 -19.70 -21.48
C ALA A 28 -2.31 -21.04 -20.72
N VAL A 29 -3.51 -21.65 -20.79
CA VAL A 29 -3.85 -23.01 -20.36
C VAL A 29 -2.79 -24.03 -20.83
N THR A 30 -2.59 -24.20 -22.13
CA THR A 30 -1.77 -25.32 -22.64
C THR A 30 -0.25 -25.15 -22.55
N ARG A 31 0.28 -23.97 -22.20
CA ARG A 31 1.71 -23.67 -22.42
C ARG A 31 2.68 -24.50 -21.57
N ASN A 32 2.31 -24.88 -20.34
CA ASN A 32 3.20 -25.53 -19.36
C ASN A 32 2.47 -26.54 -18.44
N TYR A 33 1.67 -27.46 -18.98
CA TYR A 33 0.94 -28.42 -18.13
C TYR A 33 1.82 -29.52 -17.52
N ILE A 34 1.79 -29.63 -16.19
CA ILE A 34 2.24 -30.81 -15.45
C ILE A 34 1.21 -31.92 -15.64
N THR A 35 1.47 -32.84 -16.57
CA THR A 35 0.60 -34.00 -16.85
C THR A 35 0.89 -35.22 -15.96
N HIS A 36 1.81 -35.09 -14.99
CA HIS A 36 2.14 -36.16 -14.05
C HIS A 36 1.08 -36.27 -12.94
N PRO A 37 0.65 -37.48 -12.55
CA PRO A 37 -0.27 -37.65 -11.44
C PRO A 37 0.39 -37.23 -10.13
N ARG A 38 -0.28 -36.36 -9.37
CA ARG A 38 0.15 -35.92 -8.04
C ARG A 38 0.27 -37.11 -7.08
N VAL A 39 1.25 -37.06 -6.19
CA VAL A 39 1.53 -38.15 -5.25
C VAL A 39 0.94 -37.83 -3.88
N THR A 40 0.02 -38.67 -3.42
CA THR A 40 -0.56 -38.58 -2.08
C THR A 40 0.24 -39.44 -1.08
N TYR A 41 0.68 -38.84 0.01
CA TYR A 41 1.40 -39.51 1.09
C TYR A 41 0.54 -39.57 2.37
N ARG A 42 0.84 -40.56 3.22
CA ARG A 42 0.26 -40.75 4.57
C ARG A 42 1.34 -40.91 5.63
N THR A 43 2.52 -40.36 5.37
CA THR A 43 3.76 -40.55 6.15
C THR A 43 4.09 -39.28 6.94
N VAL A 44 3.11 -38.79 7.69
CA VAL A 44 3.30 -37.73 8.70
C VAL A 44 4.03 -38.32 9.90
N CYS A 45 5.18 -37.74 10.26
CA CYS A 45 5.99 -38.21 11.39
C CYS A 45 5.71 -37.43 12.68
N SER A 46 5.63 -36.11 12.60
CA SER A 46 5.41 -35.24 13.76
C SER A 46 4.76 -33.91 13.36
N VAL A 47 4.14 -33.25 14.34
CA VAL A 47 3.46 -31.96 14.19
C VAL A 47 3.93 -31.06 15.33
N ASN A 48 4.68 -30.00 15.00
CA ASN A 48 5.34 -29.12 15.95
C ASN A 48 4.87 -27.68 15.69
N GLY A 49 3.95 -27.17 16.52
CA GLY A 49 3.38 -25.83 16.33
C GLY A 49 2.77 -25.68 14.92
N PRO A 50 3.19 -24.69 14.10
CA PRO A 50 2.71 -24.50 12.72
C PRO A 50 3.28 -25.50 11.69
N LEU A 51 4.23 -26.36 12.08
CA LEU A 51 5.00 -27.22 11.17
C LEU A 51 4.53 -28.69 11.21
N VAL A 52 4.52 -29.33 10.05
CA VAL A 52 4.26 -30.76 9.85
C VAL A 52 5.47 -31.39 9.18
N VAL A 53 6.03 -32.44 9.79
CA VAL A 53 7.19 -33.17 9.26
C VAL A 53 6.72 -34.42 8.55
N LEU A 54 7.06 -34.53 7.27
CA LEU A 54 6.77 -35.67 6.41
C LEU A 54 8.05 -36.46 6.13
N ASP A 55 7.94 -37.79 6.04
CA ASP A 55 9.04 -38.68 5.63
C ASP A 55 8.65 -39.54 4.41
N ARG A 56 9.64 -40.13 3.75
CA ARG A 56 9.52 -40.96 2.53
C ARG A 56 8.91 -40.21 1.34
N VAL A 57 8.98 -38.89 1.34
CA VAL A 57 8.59 -38.06 0.20
C VAL A 57 9.65 -38.22 -0.90
N LYS A 58 9.21 -38.34 -2.16
CA LYS A 58 10.10 -38.46 -3.32
C LYS A 58 10.21 -37.10 -4.01
N PHE A 59 11.44 -36.57 -4.11
CA PHE A 59 11.75 -35.36 -4.88
C PHE A 59 10.85 -34.15 -4.58
N ALA A 60 10.55 -33.90 -3.30
CA ALA A 60 9.88 -32.67 -2.88
C ALA A 60 10.68 -31.44 -3.30
N GLN A 61 10.00 -30.41 -3.79
CA GLN A 61 10.63 -29.15 -4.19
C GLN A 61 10.59 -28.14 -3.04
N TYR A 62 11.51 -27.16 -3.08
CA TYR A 62 11.48 -26.02 -2.17
C TYR A 62 10.33 -25.07 -2.55
N ALA A 63 9.66 -24.48 -1.55
CA ALA A 63 8.51 -23.57 -1.74
C ALA A 63 7.27 -24.19 -2.44
N GLU A 64 7.25 -25.51 -2.65
CA GLU A 64 6.15 -26.27 -3.27
C GLU A 64 4.88 -26.22 -2.42
N ILE A 65 3.70 -26.23 -3.06
CA ILE A 65 2.41 -26.31 -2.36
C ILE A 65 1.98 -27.76 -2.09
N VAL A 66 1.49 -27.99 -0.89
CA VAL A 66 0.96 -29.26 -0.40
C VAL A 66 -0.47 -29.06 0.09
N HIS A 67 -1.40 -29.90 -0.37
CA HIS A 67 -2.77 -29.94 0.13
C HIS A 67 -2.95 -31.05 1.16
N PHE A 68 -3.37 -30.70 2.36
CA PHE A 68 -3.70 -31.63 3.43
C PHE A 68 -5.21 -31.87 3.46
N THR A 69 -5.62 -33.14 3.48
CA THR A 69 -6.99 -33.52 3.83
C THR A 69 -6.97 -34.18 5.21
N LEU A 70 -7.64 -33.54 6.17
CA LEU A 70 -7.77 -34.00 7.55
C LEU A 70 -8.73 -35.21 7.65
N PRO A 71 -8.73 -35.95 8.77
CA PRO A 71 -9.64 -37.09 8.98
C PRO A 71 -11.12 -36.71 8.88
N ASP A 72 -11.45 -35.46 9.19
CA ASP A 72 -12.81 -34.90 9.16
C ASP A 72 -13.23 -34.42 7.75
N GLY A 73 -12.40 -34.67 6.73
CA GLY A 73 -12.61 -34.23 5.34
C GLY A 73 -12.30 -32.75 5.08
N THR A 74 -11.93 -31.98 6.11
CA THR A 74 -11.52 -30.58 5.92
C THR A 74 -10.18 -30.50 5.19
N GLN A 75 -10.09 -29.59 4.23
CA GLN A 75 -8.86 -29.34 3.46
C GLN A 75 -8.11 -28.13 4.00
N ARG A 76 -6.77 -28.22 4.02
CA ARG A 76 -5.83 -27.15 4.36
C ARG A 76 -4.72 -27.08 3.33
N SER A 77 -4.10 -25.92 3.20
CA SER A 77 -2.96 -25.70 2.30
C SER A 77 -1.70 -25.45 3.11
N GLY A 78 -0.55 -25.80 2.55
CA GLY A 78 0.73 -25.53 3.17
C GLY A 78 1.85 -25.47 2.15
N GLN A 79 3.01 -24.97 2.59
CA GLN A 79 4.18 -24.76 1.77
C GLN A 79 5.39 -25.54 2.31
N VAL A 80 6.15 -26.18 1.43
CA VAL A 80 7.41 -26.85 1.79
C VAL A 80 8.47 -25.79 2.11
N LEU A 81 8.89 -25.72 3.37
CA LEU A 81 9.95 -24.81 3.83
C LEU A 81 11.35 -25.42 3.70
N GLU A 82 11.48 -26.74 3.82
CA GLU A 82 12.78 -27.40 3.86
C GLU A 82 12.68 -28.86 3.39
N VAL A 83 13.68 -29.32 2.66
CA VAL A 83 13.76 -30.70 2.15
C VAL A 83 15.13 -31.29 2.47
N ALA A 84 15.13 -32.41 3.21
CA ALA A 84 16.32 -33.10 3.67
C ALA A 84 16.26 -34.58 3.26
N GLY A 85 16.72 -34.88 2.05
CA GLY A 85 16.70 -36.23 1.48
C GLY A 85 15.28 -36.73 1.21
N THR A 86 14.76 -37.61 2.06
CA THR A 86 13.37 -38.13 1.99
C THR A 86 12.40 -37.40 2.90
N LYS A 87 12.87 -36.42 3.69
CA LYS A 87 12.05 -35.64 4.62
C LYS A 87 11.70 -34.29 4.03
N ALA A 88 10.47 -33.86 4.26
CA ALA A 88 10.00 -32.50 3.94
C ALA A 88 9.37 -31.87 5.19
N ILE A 89 9.75 -30.63 5.48
CA ILE A 89 9.12 -29.80 6.52
C ILE A 89 8.13 -28.88 5.83
N VAL A 90 6.85 -29.03 6.16
CA VAL A 90 5.74 -28.29 5.54
C VAL A 90 5.05 -27.43 6.57
N GLN A 91 4.83 -26.16 6.23
CA GLN A 91 4.12 -25.21 7.06
C GLN A 91 2.66 -25.12 6.61
N VAL A 92 1.69 -25.30 7.52
CA VAL A 92 0.24 -25.33 7.19
C VAL A 92 -0.40 -23.98 7.46
N PHE A 93 -0.97 -23.34 6.43
CA PHE A 93 -1.50 -21.98 6.49
C PHE A 93 -2.65 -21.85 7.50
N GLU A 94 -3.67 -22.71 7.41
CA GLU A 94 -4.80 -22.76 8.35
C GLU A 94 -4.45 -23.50 9.67
N GLY A 95 -3.17 -23.58 10.02
CA GLY A 95 -2.66 -24.21 11.24
C GLY A 95 -2.80 -25.73 11.31
N THR A 96 -2.37 -26.31 12.43
CA THR A 96 -2.17 -27.76 12.59
C THR A 96 -3.19 -28.46 13.49
N SER A 97 -4.08 -27.71 14.16
CA SER A 97 -5.13 -28.24 15.05
C SER A 97 -5.99 -29.29 14.35
N GLY A 98 -6.00 -30.54 14.82
CA GLY A 98 -6.76 -31.64 14.23
C GLY A 98 -6.02 -32.51 13.19
N ILE A 99 -4.74 -32.24 12.90
CA ILE A 99 -3.92 -33.12 12.05
C ILE A 99 -3.54 -34.40 12.81
N ASP A 100 -4.09 -35.54 12.41
CA ASP A 100 -3.70 -36.89 12.87
C ASP A 100 -2.57 -37.45 12.00
N ALA A 101 -1.47 -37.86 12.62
CA ALA A 101 -0.31 -38.45 11.93
C ALA A 101 -0.63 -39.74 11.14
N ARG A 102 -1.69 -40.48 11.48
CA ARG A 102 -2.04 -41.76 10.83
C ARG A 102 -3.09 -41.66 9.73
N LYS A 103 -4.01 -40.70 9.83
CA LYS A 103 -5.19 -40.59 8.95
C LYS A 103 -5.11 -39.44 7.96
N THR A 104 -4.39 -38.36 8.28
CA THR A 104 -4.26 -37.19 7.38
C THR A 104 -3.54 -37.61 6.10
N THR A 105 -4.05 -37.17 4.95
CA THR A 105 -3.40 -37.37 3.65
C THR A 105 -2.82 -36.05 3.15
N CYS A 106 -1.61 -36.06 2.63
CA CYS A 106 -0.96 -34.90 2.03
C CYS A 106 -0.68 -35.16 0.54
N GLU A 107 -1.18 -34.27 -0.32
CA GLU A 107 -1.01 -34.31 -1.77
C GLU A 107 0.00 -33.23 -2.19
N PHE A 108 1.06 -33.63 -2.88
CA PHE A 108 2.08 -32.72 -3.40
C PHE A 108 1.69 -32.21 -4.79
N THR A 109 1.76 -30.89 -4.99
CA THR A 109 1.24 -30.24 -6.20
C THR A 109 2.21 -30.33 -7.38
N GLY A 110 3.51 -30.46 -7.11
CA GLY A 110 4.59 -30.45 -8.10
C GLY A 110 5.02 -29.05 -8.56
N ASP A 111 4.50 -27.99 -7.94
CA ASP A 111 4.67 -26.59 -8.35
C ASP A 111 4.59 -25.64 -7.13
N ILE A 112 5.04 -24.40 -7.31
CA ILE A 112 5.06 -23.34 -6.30
C ILE A 112 3.69 -22.64 -6.17
N LEU A 113 3.55 -21.74 -5.18
CA LEU A 113 2.32 -20.99 -4.95
C LEU A 113 2.07 -19.95 -6.06
N ARG A 114 1.26 -20.31 -7.05
CA ARG A 114 0.73 -19.38 -8.05
C ARG A 114 -0.63 -18.82 -7.63
N THR A 115 -0.88 -17.56 -7.97
CA THR A 115 -2.17 -16.88 -7.78
C THR A 115 -2.89 -16.77 -9.12
N PRO A 116 -4.19 -17.11 -9.21
CA PRO A 116 -5.01 -16.77 -10.36
C PRO A 116 -5.19 -15.24 -10.41
N VAL A 117 -4.70 -14.60 -11.46
CA VAL A 117 -4.87 -13.15 -11.70
C VAL A 117 -5.84 -12.91 -12.85
N SER A 118 -6.60 -11.82 -12.75
CA SER A 118 -7.56 -11.35 -13.75
C SER A 118 -7.98 -9.91 -13.44
N GLU A 119 -8.43 -9.16 -14.45
CA GLU A 119 -9.05 -7.84 -14.24
C GLU A 119 -10.34 -7.91 -13.40
N ASP A 120 -11.05 -9.05 -13.43
CA ASP A 120 -12.25 -9.35 -12.61
C ASP A 120 -11.97 -9.33 -11.09
N MET A 121 -10.73 -9.11 -10.65
CA MET A 121 -10.36 -8.89 -9.25
C MET A 121 -10.64 -7.45 -8.76
N LEU A 122 -10.88 -6.50 -9.67
CA LEU A 122 -11.28 -5.13 -9.31
C LEU A 122 -12.69 -5.12 -8.69
N GLY A 123 -12.90 -4.27 -7.68
CA GLY A 123 -14.14 -4.24 -6.89
C GLY A 123 -14.41 -5.46 -6.00
N ARG A 124 -13.54 -6.48 -6.01
CA ARG A 124 -13.72 -7.75 -5.28
C ARG A 124 -12.96 -7.81 -3.96
N VAL A 125 -13.35 -8.77 -3.11
CA VAL A 125 -12.82 -8.89 -1.75
C VAL A 125 -12.36 -10.33 -1.44
N PHE A 126 -11.07 -10.47 -1.11
CA PHE A 126 -10.37 -11.76 -0.94
C PHE A 126 -9.73 -11.89 0.44
N ASN A 127 -9.65 -13.11 0.99
CA ASN A 127 -8.99 -13.35 2.26
C ASN A 127 -7.46 -13.41 2.10
N GLY A 128 -6.72 -13.54 3.21
CA GLY A 128 -5.26 -13.66 3.20
C GLY A 128 -4.70 -14.91 2.49
N SER A 129 -5.57 -15.83 2.07
CA SER A 129 -5.24 -17.01 1.25
C SER A 129 -5.81 -16.92 -0.18
N GLY A 130 -6.22 -15.74 -0.65
CA GLY A 130 -6.76 -15.51 -2.00
C GLY A 130 -8.18 -16.04 -2.26
N LYS A 131 -8.86 -16.57 -1.25
CA LYS A 131 -10.23 -17.12 -1.37
C LYS A 131 -11.24 -15.96 -1.27
N PRO A 132 -12.25 -15.86 -2.16
CA PRO A 132 -13.22 -14.76 -2.13
C PRO A 132 -14.14 -14.84 -0.91
N ILE A 133 -14.47 -13.68 -0.35
CA ILE A 133 -15.38 -13.55 0.82
C ILE A 133 -16.56 -12.61 0.55
N ASP A 134 -16.59 -11.97 -0.61
CA ASP A 134 -17.72 -11.22 -1.18
C ASP A 134 -18.94 -12.09 -1.52
N LYS A 135 -18.83 -13.43 -1.38
CA LYS A 135 -19.78 -14.47 -1.81
C LYS A 135 -19.96 -14.57 -3.33
N GLY A 136 -19.09 -13.93 -4.10
CA GLY A 136 -18.97 -14.15 -5.53
C GLY A 136 -18.31 -15.50 -5.86
N PRO A 137 -18.26 -15.87 -7.16
CA PRO A 137 -17.56 -17.08 -7.61
C PRO A 137 -16.05 -16.99 -7.36
N VAL A 138 -15.34 -18.12 -7.53
CA VAL A 138 -13.88 -18.08 -7.67
C VAL A 138 -13.47 -17.21 -8.87
N VAL A 139 -12.30 -16.60 -8.81
CA VAL A 139 -11.73 -15.82 -9.94
C VAL A 139 -11.50 -16.77 -11.12
N MET A 140 -11.93 -16.39 -12.32
CA MET A 140 -11.50 -17.07 -13.54
C MET A 140 -10.14 -16.50 -13.91
N ALA A 141 -9.10 -17.34 -13.91
CA ALA A 141 -7.74 -16.90 -14.16
C ALA A 141 -7.52 -16.58 -15.64
N GLU A 142 -6.93 -15.42 -15.91
CA GLU A 142 -6.31 -15.10 -17.20
C GLU A 142 -4.90 -15.70 -17.26
N ASP A 143 -4.13 -15.56 -16.17
CA ASP A 143 -2.83 -16.21 -15.96
C ASP A 143 -2.63 -16.66 -14.50
N PHE A 144 -1.59 -17.47 -14.25
CA PHE A 144 -1.18 -17.98 -12.94
C PHE A 144 0.24 -17.54 -12.59
N LEU A 145 0.36 -16.38 -11.93
CA LEU A 145 1.63 -15.76 -11.57
C LEU A 145 2.15 -16.26 -10.21
N ASP A 146 3.47 -16.42 -10.07
CA ASP A 146 4.15 -16.71 -8.80
C ASP A 146 4.00 -15.53 -7.82
N ILE A 147 3.57 -15.81 -6.59
CA ILE A 147 3.39 -14.77 -5.56
C ILE A 147 4.67 -14.03 -5.20
N ASN A 148 5.85 -14.62 -5.44
CA ASN A 148 7.12 -13.97 -5.15
C ASN A 148 7.45 -12.83 -6.13
N GLY A 149 6.76 -12.77 -7.28
CA GLY A 149 7.04 -11.83 -8.36
C GLY A 149 8.33 -12.16 -9.12
N GLN A 150 8.72 -11.27 -10.04
CA GLN A 150 10.01 -11.37 -10.74
C GLN A 150 10.85 -10.11 -10.47
N PRO A 151 12.18 -10.25 -10.28
CA PRO A 151 13.04 -9.10 -10.01
C PRO A 151 13.13 -8.18 -11.23
N ILE A 152 12.51 -7.00 -11.12
CA ILE A 152 12.56 -5.96 -12.16
C ILE A 152 14.01 -5.58 -12.44
N ASN A 153 14.43 -5.64 -13.70
CA ASN A 153 15.76 -5.22 -14.14
C ASN A 153 16.00 -3.74 -13.78
N PRO A 154 17.01 -3.39 -12.95
CA PRO A 154 17.29 -2.00 -12.55
C PRO A 154 17.58 -1.06 -13.73
N HIS A 155 18.02 -1.60 -14.86
CA HIS A 155 18.32 -0.86 -16.09
C HIS A 155 17.06 -0.47 -16.89
N SER A 156 15.93 -1.14 -16.65
CA SER A 156 14.63 -0.87 -17.29
C SER A 156 13.70 -0.04 -16.40
N ARG A 157 14.17 0.46 -15.25
CA ARG A 157 13.36 1.29 -14.34
C ARG A 157 13.39 2.75 -14.77
N ILE A 158 12.20 3.35 -14.89
CA ILE A 158 12.05 4.79 -15.07
C ILE A 158 12.16 5.48 -13.72
N TYR A 159 12.83 6.63 -13.67
CA TYR A 159 12.91 7.47 -12.48
C TYR A 159 11.59 8.24 -12.24
N PRO A 160 11.01 8.22 -11.01
CA PRO A 160 9.77 8.94 -10.73
C PRO A 160 9.87 10.48 -10.75
N GLU A 161 9.06 11.12 -11.60
CA GLU A 161 8.94 12.58 -11.69
C GLU A 161 7.50 13.10 -11.49
N GLU A 162 6.47 12.33 -11.86
CA GLU A 162 5.07 12.76 -11.73
C GLU A 162 4.65 12.87 -10.25
N MET A 163 4.21 14.05 -9.79
CA MET A 163 3.69 14.22 -8.43
C MET A 163 2.26 13.70 -8.27
N ILE A 164 2.03 12.91 -7.23
CA ILE A 164 0.70 12.58 -6.70
C ILE A 164 0.28 13.67 -5.71
N GLN A 165 -0.90 14.27 -5.93
CA GLN A 165 -1.63 15.03 -4.91
C GLN A 165 -2.32 14.02 -3.99
N THR A 166 -2.05 14.09 -2.69
CA THR A 166 -2.78 13.30 -1.67
C THR A 166 -3.95 14.08 -1.06
N GLY A 167 -4.03 15.38 -1.34
CA GLY A 167 -5.00 16.30 -0.78
C GLY A 167 -4.63 16.83 0.60
N ILE A 168 -3.56 16.30 1.23
CA ILE A 168 -3.13 16.58 2.61
C ILE A 168 -1.96 17.56 2.60
N SER A 169 -2.16 18.80 3.07
CA SER A 169 -1.13 19.86 3.03
C SER A 169 0.26 19.47 3.58
N PRO A 170 0.41 18.84 4.77
CA PRO A 170 1.73 18.45 5.29
C PRO A 170 2.38 17.25 4.59
N ILE A 171 1.66 16.56 3.69
CA ILE A 171 2.27 15.59 2.76
C ILE A 171 2.63 16.35 1.48
N ASP A 172 1.65 16.94 0.81
CA ASP A 172 1.81 17.47 -0.56
C ASP A 172 2.86 18.60 -0.66
N VAL A 173 3.00 19.45 0.37
CA VAL A 173 3.95 20.59 0.37
C VAL A 173 5.27 20.30 1.09
N MET A 174 5.28 19.43 2.10
CA MET A 174 6.48 19.19 2.92
C MET A 174 7.20 17.88 2.58
N ASN A 175 6.49 16.91 2.01
CA ASN A 175 6.96 15.54 1.79
C ASN A 175 6.34 14.96 0.49
N SER A 176 6.32 15.77 -0.58
CA SER A 176 5.62 15.46 -1.84
C SER A 176 5.98 14.07 -2.37
N ILE A 177 4.96 13.33 -2.81
CA ILE A 177 5.10 11.93 -3.23
C ILE A 177 5.15 11.85 -4.76
N ALA A 178 6.17 11.17 -5.31
CA ALA A 178 6.27 10.85 -6.73
C ALA A 178 5.56 9.53 -7.07
N ARG A 179 5.02 9.42 -8.28
CA ARG A 179 4.30 8.22 -8.77
C ARG A 179 5.26 7.03 -8.91
N GLY A 180 5.01 5.98 -8.13
CA GLY A 180 5.90 4.82 -8.03
C GLY A 180 6.94 4.90 -6.90
N GLN A 181 6.95 5.99 -6.13
CA GLN A 181 7.76 6.12 -4.91
C GLN A 181 7.24 5.19 -3.81
N LYS A 182 8.15 4.52 -3.10
CA LYS A 182 7.85 3.66 -1.95
C LYS A 182 8.07 4.41 -0.63
N ILE A 183 6.99 4.96 -0.07
CA ILE A 183 7.00 5.77 1.17
C ILE A 183 6.08 5.18 2.27
N PRO A 184 6.62 4.78 3.44
CA PRO A 184 5.85 4.22 4.55
C PRO A 184 5.26 5.32 5.46
N ILE A 185 4.12 5.01 6.09
CA ILE A 185 3.54 5.81 7.18
C ILE A 185 3.91 5.14 8.51
N PHE A 186 4.84 5.73 9.26
CA PHE A 186 5.19 5.30 10.60
C PHE A 186 4.18 5.85 11.62
N SER A 187 3.68 4.98 12.48
CA SER A 187 2.64 5.29 13.47
C SER A 187 2.80 4.44 14.73
N ALA A 188 2.16 4.86 15.82
CA ALA A 188 2.03 4.09 17.05
C ALA A 188 0.62 3.51 17.23
N ALA A 189 0.49 2.51 18.09
CA ALA A 189 -0.80 1.93 18.48
C ALA A 189 -1.72 3.00 19.09
N GLY A 190 -2.94 3.10 18.55
CA GLY A 190 -3.95 4.08 18.97
C GLY A 190 -3.92 5.43 18.22
N LEU A 191 -3.01 5.64 17.27
CA LEU A 191 -3.03 6.83 16.39
C LEU A 191 -3.85 6.59 15.11
N PRO A 192 -4.43 7.64 14.49
CA PRO A 192 -5.39 7.52 13.37
C PRO A 192 -4.75 7.24 11.98
N HIS A 193 -3.69 6.42 11.92
CA HIS A 193 -3.04 6.05 10.64
C HIS A 193 -4.00 5.42 9.62
N ASN A 194 -4.99 4.64 10.08
CA ASN A 194 -6.03 4.06 9.24
C ASN A 194 -6.96 5.11 8.63
N GLU A 195 -7.19 6.24 9.30
CA GLU A 195 -8.04 7.33 8.80
C GLU A 195 -7.26 8.18 7.79
N ILE A 196 -5.97 8.42 8.04
CA ILE A 196 -5.04 9.05 7.08
C ILE A 196 -4.94 8.20 5.81
N ALA A 197 -4.76 6.89 5.93
CA ALA A 197 -4.74 5.97 4.78
C ALA A 197 -6.08 6.02 4.01
N ALA A 198 -7.22 5.99 4.70
CA ALA A 198 -8.54 6.11 4.08
C ALA A 198 -8.75 7.46 3.37
N GLN A 199 -8.16 8.53 3.89
CA GLN A 199 -8.20 9.85 3.26
C GLN A 199 -7.36 9.85 1.97
N ILE A 200 -6.12 9.34 2.01
CA ILE A 200 -5.26 9.20 0.83
C ILE A 200 -5.95 8.35 -0.25
N CYS A 201 -6.58 7.22 0.11
CA CYS A 201 -7.37 6.40 -0.84
C CYS A 201 -8.47 7.17 -1.60
N ARG A 202 -9.06 8.20 -0.97
CA ARG A 202 -10.17 8.99 -1.55
C ARG A 202 -9.72 10.27 -2.26
N GLN A 203 -8.49 10.71 -2.02
CA GLN A 203 -8.00 12.03 -2.43
C GLN A 203 -6.77 11.95 -3.36
N ALA A 204 -6.16 10.77 -3.52
CA ALA A 204 -5.07 10.53 -4.45
C ALA A 204 -5.47 10.84 -5.90
N GLY A 205 -4.68 11.70 -6.54
CA GLY A 205 -4.81 12.06 -7.96
C GLY A 205 -3.53 12.72 -8.49
N LEU A 206 -3.44 12.97 -9.79
CA LEU A 206 -2.27 13.65 -10.38
C LEU A 206 -2.44 15.17 -10.34
N VAL A 207 -1.40 15.91 -9.94
CA VAL A 207 -1.45 17.38 -9.81
C VAL A 207 -1.70 18.08 -11.16
N LYS A 208 -1.23 17.48 -12.26
CA LYS A 208 -1.48 17.97 -13.63
C LYS A 208 -1.89 16.82 -14.53
N LYS A 209 -3.11 16.92 -15.06
CA LYS A 209 -3.47 16.26 -16.32
C LYS A 209 -2.71 16.99 -17.43
N SER A 210 -1.64 16.37 -17.91
CA SER A 210 -0.95 16.78 -19.15
C SER A 210 -1.87 16.54 -20.36
N LYS A 211 -1.38 16.66 -21.61
CA LYS A 211 -2.24 16.64 -22.81
C LYS A 211 -1.70 15.79 -23.96
N THR A 212 -0.86 14.80 -23.65
CA THR A 212 0.12 14.22 -24.57
C THR A 212 0.31 12.70 -24.49
N VAL A 213 -0.35 12.00 -23.55
CA VAL A 213 -0.41 10.53 -23.47
C VAL A 213 -1.88 10.09 -23.52
N LEU A 214 -2.24 8.86 -23.89
CA LEU A 214 -3.65 8.49 -24.07
C LEU A 214 -4.40 8.17 -22.75
N ASP A 215 -3.70 8.16 -21.63
CA ASP A 215 -4.12 7.51 -20.37
C ASP A 215 -5.10 8.32 -19.50
N TYR A 216 -5.71 9.39 -20.02
CA TYR A 216 -6.43 10.40 -19.20
C TYR A 216 -7.85 10.02 -18.70
N HIS A 217 -8.20 8.73 -18.63
CA HIS A 217 -9.38 8.30 -17.90
C HIS A 217 -9.04 8.14 -16.41
N ASP A 218 -9.81 8.79 -15.53
CA ASP A 218 -9.62 8.65 -14.08
C ASP A 218 -9.84 7.19 -13.61
N ASP A 219 -10.61 6.41 -14.37
CA ASP A 219 -10.87 4.98 -14.18
C ASP A 219 -9.61 4.09 -14.32
N ASN A 220 -8.51 4.60 -14.90
CA ASN A 220 -7.24 3.88 -14.94
C ASN A 220 -6.52 3.85 -13.57
N PHE A 221 -7.00 4.56 -12.55
CA PHE A 221 -6.40 4.57 -11.21
C PHE A 221 -6.99 3.48 -10.31
N ALA A 222 -6.23 2.39 -10.11
CA ALA A 222 -6.66 1.25 -9.31
C ALA A 222 -6.05 1.28 -7.90
N ILE A 223 -6.82 0.87 -6.88
CA ILE A 223 -6.33 0.76 -5.50
C ILE A 223 -6.34 -0.70 -5.08
N VAL A 224 -5.17 -1.22 -4.69
CA VAL A 224 -4.99 -2.56 -4.12
C VAL A 224 -4.70 -2.43 -2.63
N PHE A 225 -5.69 -2.79 -1.80
CA PHE A 225 -5.60 -2.68 -0.35
C PHE A 225 -5.35 -4.06 0.29
N ALA A 226 -4.31 -4.18 1.11
CA ALA A 226 -3.94 -5.42 1.81
C ALA A 226 -3.93 -5.22 3.32
N ALA A 227 -4.83 -5.92 4.03
CA ALA A 227 -4.88 -5.93 5.49
C ALA A 227 -4.19 -7.18 6.09
N MET A 228 -3.44 -7.00 7.18
CA MET A 228 -2.65 -8.02 7.87
C MET A 228 -2.76 -7.78 9.37
N GLY A 229 -3.25 -8.76 10.13
CA GLY A 229 -3.38 -8.69 11.59
C GLY A 229 -4.39 -7.67 12.14
N VAL A 230 -5.06 -6.90 11.28
CA VAL A 230 -5.99 -5.84 11.66
C VAL A 230 -7.18 -6.43 12.44
N ARG A 231 -7.34 -6.01 13.70
CA ARG A 231 -8.47 -6.41 14.56
C ARG A 231 -9.79 -5.91 13.94
N ARG A 232 -10.91 -6.57 14.27
CA ARG A 232 -12.27 -6.44 13.67
C ARG A 232 -12.97 -5.05 13.76
N LEU A 233 -12.23 -3.94 13.71
CA LEU A 233 -12.72 -2.57 13.65
C LEU A 233 -11.66 -1.59 13.07
N SER A 234 -11.66 -1.44 11.75
CA SER A 234 -11.44 -0.14 11.10
C SER A 234 -12.42 -0.04 9.92
N ARG A 235 -13.08 1.11 9.73
CA ARG A 235 -14.14 1.27 8.70
C ARG A 235 -13.56 1.67 7.33
N LEU A 236 -12.38 1.16 7.00
CA LEU A 236 -11.56 1.60 5.86
C LEU A 236 -12.21 1.27 4.50
N ALA A 237 -12.72 0.04 4.35
CA ALA A 237 -13.20 -0.51 3.08
C ALA A 237 -14.74 -0.51 2.93
N SER A 238 -15.45 0.48 3.49
CA SER A 238 -16.93 0.47 3.47
C SER A 238 -17.58 1.87 3.45
N SER A 239 -16.86 2.92 3.05
CA SER A 239 -17.39 4.28 2.97
C SER A 239 -16.91 5.08 1.75
N GLY A 240 -17.25 4.55 0.57
CA GLY A 240 -17.53 5.32 -0.65
C GLY A 240 -16.33 5.81 -1.48
N GLY A 241 -16.41 5.59 -2.81
CA GLY A 241 -15.77 6.46 -3.79
C GLY A 241 -15.10 5.81 -5.00
N CYS A 242 -14.63 4.55 -4.91
CA CYS A 242 -13.80 3.94 -5.97
C CYS A 242 -13.95 2.40 -6.00
N GLU A 243 -13.68 1.79 -7.16
CA GLU A 243 -13.78 0.34 -7.41
C GLU A 243 -12.54 -0.40 -6.86
N GLN A 244 -12.56 -0.67 -5.56
CA GLN A 244 -11.41 -1.16 -4.80
C GLN A 244 -11.24 -2.69 -4.87
N ALA A 245 -10.05 -3.16 -5.26
CA ALA A 245 -9.62 -4.54 -5.02
C ALA A 245 -9.08 -4.66 -3.58
N ALA A 246 -9.76 -5.41 -2.72
CA ALA A 246 -9.47 -5.44 -1.29
C ALA A 246 -9.13 -6.84 -0.77
N CYS A 247 -7.84 -7.11 -0.55
CA CYS A 247 -7.35 -8.31 0.13
C CYS A 247 -7.47 -8.12 1.65
N LEU A 248 -8.64 -8.48 2.20
CA LEU A 248 -9.00 -8.40 3.61
C LEU A 248 -9.13 -9.80 4.23
N PRO A 249 -8.26 -10.22 5.16
CA PRO A 249 -8.54 -11.35 6.04
C PRO A 249 -9.74 -11.00 6.96
N GLN A 250 -10.94 -11.45 6.54
CA GLN A 250 -12.25 -11.33 7.21
C GLN A 250 -12.88 -9.92 7.30
N PRO A 251 -13.82 -9.59 6.39
CA PRO A 251 -14.76 -8.48 6.53
C PRO A 251 -16.21 -8.96 6.77
N LEU A 252 -16.93 -8.24 7.62
CA LEU A 252 -18.40 -8.24 7.64
C LEU A 252 -18.92 -6.84 7.99
N PRO A 253 -19.75 -6.25 7.11
CA PRO A 253 -20.85 -5.42 7.58
C PRO A 253 -22.18 -5.72 6.83
N SER A 254 -22.76 -6.90 7.04
CA SER A 254 -24.17 -7.14 6.67
C SER A 254 -25.10 -6.65 7.79
N VAL A 255 -25.67 -5.45 7.66
CA VAL A 255 -26.68 -4.93 8.60
C VAL A 255 -28.03 -5.62 8.35
N SER A 256 -28.19 -6.79 8.95
CA SER A 256 -29.47 -7.48 9.11
C SER A 256 -29.69 -7.87 10.57
N ARG A 257 -30.93 -7.76 11.05
CA ARG A 257 -31.32 -7.82 12.48
C ARG A 257 -30.91 -9.13 13.19
N PRO A 258 -30.81 -9.12 14.54
CA PRO A 258 -30.11 -10.17 15.28
C PRO A 258 -30.84 -11.50 15.28
N ALA A 259 -30.12 -12.57 14.95
CA ALA A 259 -30.54 -13.94 15.13
C ALA A 259 -29.39 -14.79 15.70
N ARG A 260 -29.62 -15.35 16.89
CA ARG A 260 -28.91 -16.46 17.55
C ARG A 260 -27.37 -16.43 17.52
N ARG A 261 -26.81 -16.08 18.68
CA ARG A 261 -25.60 -16.70 19.25
C ARG A 261 -25.71 -18.24 19.06
N GLY A 262 -24.86 -18.80 18.19
CA GLY A 262 -24.65 -20.24 18.01
C GLY A 262 -23.26 -20.64 18.52
N GLU A 263 -23.07 -21.90 18.90
CA GLU A 263 -21.92 -22.37 19.68
C GLU A 263 -20.82 -23.02 18.81
N ASP A 264 -20.32 -22.28 17.83
CA ASP A 264 -19.14 -22.68 17.05
C ASP A 264 -17.86 -22.09 17.67
N GLY A 265 -17.20 -22.89 18.51
CA GLY A 265 -16.02 -22.52 19.30
C GLY A 265 -14.70 -22.35 18.52
N SER A 266 -14.75 -22.11 17.20
CA SER A 266 -13.54 -21.80 16.42
C SER A 266 -13.08 -20.37 16.68
N SER A 267 -11.88 -20.21 17.24
CA SER A 267 -11.29 -18.90 17.52
C SER A 267 -11.01 -18.13 16.23
N ASP A 268 -11.81 -17.10 15.96
CA ASP A 268 -11.70 -16.20 14.81
C ASP A 268 -10.41 -15.36 14.85
N GLN A 269 -9.31 -15.97 14.44
CA GLN A 269 -8.02 -15.34 14.18
C GLN A 269 -7.56 -15.74 12.78
N GLY A 270 -7.45 -14.78 11.86
CA GLY A 270 -6.73 -14.98 10.60
C GLY A 270 -5.32 -15.48 10.90
N HIS A 271 -5.01 -16.66 10.38
CA HIS A 271 -3.88 -17.44 10.87
C HIS A 271 -2.58 -16.68 10.60
N VAL A 272 -1.62 -16.82 11.52
CA VAL A 272 -0.37 -16.03 11.52
C VAL A 272 0.35 -16.08 10.17
N ILE A 273 0.27 -17.23 9.50
CA ILE A 273 0.98 -17.53 8.24
C ILE A 273 0.28 -16.92 7.02
N GLU A 274 -1.05 -16.75 7.03
CA GLU A 274 -1.76 -16.05 5.95
C GLU A 274 -1.21 -14.62 5.77
N ARG A 275 -0.75 -13.99 6.86
CA ARG A 275 -0.16 -12.65 6.85
C ARG A 275 1.15 -12.60 6.05
N ILE A 276 1.87 -13.71 5.92
CA ILE A 276 3.16 -13.78 5.20
C ILE A 276 2.93 -13.84 3.67
N ILE A 277 1.86 -14.49 3.24
CA ILE A 277 1.45 -14.56 1.82
C ILE A 277 0.58 -13.36 1.39
N THR A 278 -0.23 -12.78 2.29
CA THR A 278 -1.13 -11.63 1.98
C THR A 278 -0.48 -10.48 1.18
N PRO A 279 0.68 -9.91 1.56
CA PRO A 279 1.28 -8.82 0.80
C PRO A 279 1.87 -9.28 -0.54
N ARG A 280 2.29 -10.55 -0.64
CA ARG A 280 2.76 -11.18 -1.88
C ARG A 280 1.61 -11.37 -2.87
N LEU A 281 0.44 -11.82 -2.40
CA LEU A 281 -0.80 -11.89 -3.20
C LEU A 281 -1.19 -10.51 -3.74
N ALA A 282 -1.22 -9.51 -2.85
CA ALA A 282 -1.58 -8.14 -3.21
C ALA A 282 -0.61 -7.51 -4.22
N LEU A 283 0.71 -7.63 -4.01
CA LEU A 283 1.72 -7.11 -4.94
C LEU A 283 1.69 -7.84 -6.29
N THR A 284 1.41 -9.14 -6.33
CA THR A 284 1.30 -9.87 -7.60
C THR A 284 0.07 -9.44 -8.40
N THR A 285 -1.03 -9.15 -7.70
CA THR A 285 -2.24 -8.56 -8.31
C THR A 285 -1.96 -7.14 -8.82
N ALA A 286 -1.19 -6.35 -8.06
CA ALA A 286 -0.80 -4.99 -8.44
C ALA A 286 0.16 -4.96 -9.64
N GLU A 287 1.14 -5.87 -9.71
CA GLU A 287 2.07 -6.01 -10.84
C GLU A 287 1.34 -6.45 -12.13
N PHE A 288 0.36 -7.37 -12.02
CA PHE A 288 -0.51 -7.73 -13.14
C PHE A 288 -1.26 -6.50 -13.67
N LEU A 289 -1.98 -5.80 -12.79
CA LEU A 289 -2.74 -4.60 -13.15
C LEU A 289 -1.85 -3.46 -13.69
N ALA A 290 -0.62 -3.30 -13.18
CA ALA A 290 0.28 -2.21 -13.56
C ALA A 290 1.12 -2.49 -14.82
N TYR A 291 1.57 -3.74 -15.03
CA TYR A 291 2.50 -4.08 -16.11
C TYR A 291 1.87 -4.92 -17.24
N GLN A 292 0.68 -5.49 -17.05
CA GLN A 292 -0.06 -6.20 -18.12
C GLN A 292 -1.31 -5.41 -18.56
N CYS A 293 -1.99 -4.75 -17.62
CA CYS A 293 -3.18 -3.92 -17.90
C CYS A 293 -2.90 -2.40 -17.97
N GLU A 294 -1.63 -1.98 -17.81
CA GLU A 294 -1.16 -0.58 -17.84
C GLU A 294 -1.83 0.39 -16.83
N LYS A 295 -2.54 -0.15 -15.82
CA LYS A 295 -3.30 0.64 -14.84
C LYS A 295 -2.39 1.30 -13.80
N HIS A 296 -2.81 2.46 -13.33
CA HIS A 296 -2.07 3.27 -12.38
C HIS A 296 -2.38 2.80 -10.95
N VAL A 297 -1.62 1.81 -10.45
CA VAL A 297 -1.93 1.14 -9.18
C VAL A 297 -1.33 1.84 -7.95
N LEU A 298 -2.18 2.14 -6.96
CA LEU A 298 -1.77 2.48 -5.59
C LEU A 298 -1.92 1.26 -4.67
N VAL A 299 -0.82 0.76 -4.13
CA VAL A 299 -0.80 -0.36 -3.18
C VAL A 299 -0.69 0.15 -1.75
N ILE A 300 -1.57 -0.32 -0.86
CA ILE A 300 -1.54 0.01 0.57
C ILE A 300 -1.44 -1.27 1.39
N LEU A 301 -0.32 -1.43 2.10
CA LEU A 301 -0.04 -2.56 2.98
C LEU A 301 -0.17 -2.12 4.46
N THR A 302 -1.07 -2.74 5.22
CA THR A 302 -1.25 -2.47 6.66
C THR A 302 -1.60 -3.75 7.41
N ASP A 303 -1.02 -4.14 8.53
CA ASP A 303 0.08 -3.55 9.28
C ASP A 303 1.37 -4.40 9.09
N MET A 304 2.47 -3.75 8.69
CA MET A 304 3.76 -4.42 8.50
C MET A 304 4.41 -4.86 9.83
N SER A 305 3.98 -4.32 10.98
CA SER A 305 4.37 -4.83 12.30
C SER A 305 3.80 -6.24 12.52
N SER A 306 2.50 -6.42 12.24
CA SER A 306 1.80 -7.70 12.28
C SER A 306 2.34 -8.73 11.28
N TYR A 307 2.93 -8.28 10.16
CA TYR A 307 3.73 -9.12 9.26
C TYR A 307 5.05 -9.57 9.91
N ALA A 308 5.83 -8.63 10.47
CA ALA A 308 7.12 -8.94 11.09
C ALA A 308 6.98 -9.83 12.35
N GLU A 309 5.90 -9.66 13.12
CA GLU A 309 5.59 -10.55 14.25
C GLU A 309 5.23 -11.97 13.79
N ALA A 310 4.54 -12.12 12.65
CA ALA A 310 4.28 -13.43 12.06
C ALA A 310 5.57 -14.11 11.58
N LEU A 311 6.44 -13.37 10.89
CA LEU A 311 7.75 -13.86 10.44
C LEU A 311 8.62 -14.31 11.64
N ARG A 312 8.55 -13.58 12.76
CA ARG A 312 9.20 -13.95 14.04
C ARG A 312 8.65 -15.24 14.63
N GLU A 313 7.33 -15.43 14.65
CA GLU A 313 6.70 -16.65 15.18
C GLU A 313 7.12 -17.89 14.38
N VAL A 314 7.17 -17.77 13.05
CA VAL A 314 7.63 -18.85 12.16
C VAL A 314 9.11 -19.17 12.36
N SER A 315 9.97 -18.15 12.49
CA SER A 315 11.40 -18.33 12.75
C SER A 315 11.66 -19.00 14.11
N ALA A 316 10.93 -18.58 15.15
CA ALA A 316 11.00 -19.20 16.48
C ALA A 316 10.50 -20.66 16.47
N ALA A 317 9.43 -20.96 15.71
CA ALA A 317 8.93 -22.33 15.56
C ALA A 317 9.86 -23.27 14.77
N ARG A 318 10.85 -22.72 14.06
CA ARG A 318 11.92 -23.46 13.36
C ARG A 318 13.21 -23.58 14.16
N GLU A 319 13.25 -23.05 15.39
CA GLU A 319 14.45 -22.99 16.26
C GLU A 319 15.66 -22.29 15.59
N GLU A 320 15.40 -21.34 14.68
CA GLU A 320 16.45 -20.57 14.00
C GLU A 320 17.21 -19.64 14.95
N VAL A 321 18.45 -19.31 14.61
CA VAL A 321 19.28 -18.36 15.37
C VAL A 321 18.63 -16.97 15.32
N PRO A 322 18.16 -16.41 16.45
CA PRO A 322 17.42 -15.16 16.46
C PRO A 322 18.35 -13.96 16.24
N GLY A 323 17.89 -13.01 15.44
CA GLY A 323 18.50 -11.69 15.30
C GLY A 323 18.07 -10.71 16.39
N ARG A 324 18.26 -9.41 16.13
CA ARG A 324 17.98 -8.34 17.09
C ARG A 324 16.50 -8.34 17.51
N ARG A 325 16.24 -8.28 18.83
CA ARG A 325 14.88 -8.37 19.43
C ARG A 325 14.11 -9.66 19.09
N GLY A 326 14.80 -10.73 18.69
CA GLY A 326 14.18 -12.03 18.39
C GLY A 326 13.65 -12.19 16.97
N PHE A 327 13.72 -11.15 16.11
CA PHE A 327 13.33 -11.26 14.70
C PHE A 327 14.37 -12.06 13.88
N PRO A 328 13.98 -12.76 12.80
CA PRO A 328 14.91 -13.51 11.95
C PRO A 328 16.00 -12.62 11.33
N GLY A 329 17.20 -13.18 11.16
CA GLY A 329 18.32 -12.49 10.52
C GLY A 329 18.04 -12.04 9.07
N TYR A 330 17.17 -12.76 8.36
CA TYR A 330 16.78 -12.47 6.97
C TYR A 330 15.63 -11.45 6.84
N MET A 331 15.10 -10.89 7.94
CA MET A 331 13.97 -9.95 7.91
C MET A 331 14.20 -8.73 7.00
N TYR A 332 15.45 -8.25 6.90
CA TYR A 332 15.85 -7.20 5.97
C TYR A 332 15.57 -7.58 4.51
N THR A 333 16.01 -8.77 4.10
CA THR A 333 15.90 -9.27 2.73
C THR A 333 14.44 -9.58 2.39
N ASP A 334 13.72 -10.17 3.33
CA ASP A 334 12.30 -10.50 3.17
C ASP A 334 11.45 -9.23 2.96
N LEU A 335 11.65 -8.20 3.78
CA LEU A 335 11.01 -6.88 3.56
C LEU A 335 11.44 -6.22 2.25
N ALA A 336 12.70 -6.39 1.82
CA ALA A 336 13.17 -5.88 0.53
C ALA A 336 12.43 -6.53 -0.66
N THR A 337 12.16 -7.85 -0.62
CA THR A 337 11.37 -8.52 -1.70
C THR A 337 9.93 -8.04 -1.80
N ILE A 338 9.39 -7.43 -0.73
CA ILE A 338 8.07 -6.77 -0.73
C ILE A 338 8.18 -5.34 -1.25
N TYR A 339 9.08 -4.52 -0.69
CA TYR A 339 9.13 -3.09 -1.01
C TYR A 339 9.75 -2.75 -2.38
N GLU A 340 10.70 -3.54 -2.90
CA GLU A 340 11.33 -3.28 -4.21
C GLU A 340 10.48 -3.71 -5.42
N ARG A 341 9.24 -4.15 -5.21
CA ARG A 341 8.26 -4.42 -6.29
C ARG A 341 7.58 -3.17 -6.83
N ALA A 342 7.76 -2.01 -6.17
CA ALA A 342 7.29 -0.71 -6.65
C ALA A 342 8.26 -0.05 -7.66
N GLY A 343 7.70 0.50 -8.76
CA GLY A 343 8.42 1.29 -9.75
C GLY A 343 7.63 1.48 -11.06
N ARG A 344 8.19 2.23 -12.02
CA ARG A 344 7.78 2.22 -13.44
C ARG A 344 8.83 1.52 -14.28
N VAL A 345 8.43 0.92 -15.38
CA VAL A 345 9.29 0.15 -16.28
C VAL A 345 9.01 0.55 -17.74
N GLU A 346 10.04 0.92 -18.48
CA GLU A 346 10.08 1.09 -19.95
C GLU A 346 11.45 0.61 -20.46
N ASP A 347 11.66 0.55 -21.77
CA ASP A 347 12.86 -0.07 -22.35
C ASP A 347 14.11 0.86 -22.38
N ILE A 348 15.29 0.25 -22.24
CA ILE A 348 16.64 0.79 -22.47
C ILE A 348 17.20 1.89 -21.51
N THR A 349 18.12 1.48 -20.60
CA THR A 349 19.19 2.23 -19.86
C THR A 349 18.73 3.29 -18.84
N HIS A 350 19.19 3.36 -17.56
CA HIS A 350 20.49 3.01 -16.94
C HIS A 350 20.35 2.91 -15.38
N PRO A 351 21.13 2.09 -14.62
CA PRO A 351 20.79 1.73 -13.22
C PRO A 351 21.63 2.34 -12.06
N ILE A 352 21.01 2.71 -10.92
CA ILE A 352 21.55 2.69 -9.52
C ILE A 352 20.40 2.62 -8.46
N PRO A 353 20.43 1.74 -7.43
CA PRO A 353 19.50 1.73 -6.27
C PRO A 353 20.17 1.93 -4.86
N ASP A 354 19.37 1.98 -3.77
CA ASP A 354 19.80 2.12 -2.35
C ASP A 354 18.97 1.20 -1.38
N LEU A 355 19.38 0.93 -0.12
CA LEU A 355 19.35 -0.40 0.56
C LEU A 355 18.37 -0.76 1.75
N THR A 356 17.75 0.15 2.50
CA THR A 356 16.73 -0.07 3.60
C THR A 356 15.75 1.10 3.84
N GLY A 357 16.24 2.30 4.18
CA GLY A 357 15.59 3.61 4.01
C GLY A 357 16.58 4.77 3.78
N PHE A 358 17.66 4.66 3.00
CA PHE A 358 18.16 3.63 2.10
C PHE A 358 17.11 3.14 0.99
N ILE A 359 16.34 2.02 1.09
CA ILE A 359 15.33 1.45 0.14
C ILE A 359 14.11 2.36 0.10
N THR A 360 13.33 2.45 1.18
CA THR A 360 12.12 3.29 1.14
C THR A 360 12.55 4.73 1.00
N GLU A 361 11.96 5.44 0.03
CA GLU A 361 12.46 6.72 -0.45
C GLU A 361 12.01 7.87 0.44
N GLY A 362 12.08 7.69 1.76
CA GLY A 362 11.51 8.57 2.78
C GLY A 362 10.67 7.81 3.82
N GLN A 363 9.94 8.59 4.63
CA GLN A 363 8.92 8.14 5.59
C GLN A 363 8.01 9.31 5.98
N ILE A 364 6.74 9.02 6.29
CA ILE A 364 5.80 9.98 6.91
C ILE A 364 5.59 9.57 8.37
N TYR A 365 5.74 10.49 9.31
CA TYR A 365 5.69 10.20 10.75
C TYR A 365 4.42 10.75 11.41
N VAL A 366 3.56 9.85 11.90
CA VAL A 366 2.35 10.18 12.67
C VAL A 366 2.71 10.28 14.16
N ASP A 367 2.58 11.46 14.73
CA ASP A 367 3.00 11.78 16.08
C ASP A 367 1.86 11.79 17.11
N ARG A 368 2.18 11.33 18.33
CA ARG A 368 1.26 11.27 19.46
C ARG A 368 1.07 12.61 20.17
N GLN A 369 2.05 13.52 20.15
CA GLN A 369 1.89 14.83 20.80
C GLN A 369 0.89 15.71 20.03
N LEU A 370 0.97 15.70 18.69
CA LEU A 370 -0.02 16.35 17.83
C LEU A 370 -1.42 15.73 17.99
N HIS A 371 -1.52 14.39 18.02
CA HIS A 371 -2.81 13.72 18.20
C HIS A 371 -3.46 14.01 19.56
N ASN A 372 -2.68 13.98 20.65
CA ASN A 372 -3.15 14.35 21.99
C ASN A 372 -3.68 15.80 22.07
N ARG A 373 -3.26 16.68 21.15
CA ARG A 373 -3.71 18.07 21.02
C ARG A 373 -4.90 18.25 20.06
N GLN A 374 -5.53 17.16 19.63
CA GLN A 374 -6.68 17.13 18.72
C GLN A 374 -6.41 17.73 17.33
N ILE A 375 -5.14 17.72 16.89
CA ILE A 375 -4.76 18.11 15.53
C ILE A 375 -4.91 16.88 14.61
N TYR A 376 -5.55 17.06 13.46
CA TYR A 376 -5.69 16.02 12.44
C TYR A 376 -5.33 16.58 11.05
N PRO A 377 -4.60 15.83 10.19
CA PRO A 377 -3.89 14.60 10.50
C PRO A 377 -2.65 14.90 11.36
N PRO A 378 -2.35 14.13 12.43
CA PRO A 378 -1.25 14.42 13.34
C PRO A 378 0.13 14.02 12.77
N ILE A 379 0.53 14.63 11.66
CA ILE A 379 1.80 14.38 10.96
C ILE A 379 2.87 15.35 11.48
N ASN A 380 3.99 14.81 11.96
CA ASN A 380 5.14 15.63 12.37
C ASN A 380 6.13 15.77 11.20
N VAL A 381 6.27 17.00 10.71
CA VAL A 381 7.07 17.32 9.51
C VAL A 381 8.59 17.20 9.71
N LEU A 382 9.10 17.19 10.96
CA LEU A 382 10.56 17.14 11.24
C LEU A 382 11.19 15.74 11.03
N PRO A 383 10.64 14.63 11.58
CA PRO A 383 11.13 13.28 11.28
C PRO A 383 10.54 12.69 9.99
N SER A 384 9.65 13.40 9.29
CA SER A 384 9.16 13.01 7.97
C SER A 384 10.14 13.45 6.88
N LEU A 385 10.25 12.67 5.80
CA LEU A 385 11.08 12.99 4.64
C LEU A 385 10.50 12.33 3.38
N SER A 386 10.62 13.00 2.23
CA SER A 386 10.50 12.38 0.90
C SER A 386 11.79 12.64 0.11
N ARG A 387 12.46 11.58 -0.37
CA ARG A 387 13.69 11.67 -1.17
C ARG A 387 13.41 12.14 -2.59
N LEU A 388 12.33 11.67 -3.21
CA LEU A 388 11.97 12.01 -4.60
C LEU A 388 11.18 13.33 -4.72
N MET A 389 10.95 14.02 -3.60
CA MET A 389 10.32 15.35 -3.60
C MET A 389 10.98 16.31 -4.62
N LYS A 390 12.30 16.25 -4.78
CA LYS A 390 13.05 17.15 -5.68
C LYS A 390 12.77 16.98 -7.17
N SER A 391 12.26 15.83 -7.63
CA SER A 391 11.80 15.63 -9.01
C SER A 391 10.29 15.85 -9.17
N ALA A 392 9.52 15.61 -8.11
CA ALA A 392 8.08 15.89 -8.07
C ALA A 392 7.74 17.40 -8.09
N ILE A 393 8.66 18.27 -7.65
CA ILE A 393 8.44 19.71 -7.52
C ILE A 393 9.22 20.53 -8.55
N GLY A 394 8.71 21.72 -8.86
CA GLY A 394 9.39 22.69 -9.72
C GLY A 394 8.49 23.26 -10.83
N GLU A 395 9.12 24.02 -11.74
CA GLU A 395 8.50 24.48 -12.98
C GLU A 395 8.20 23.29 -13.90
N GLY A 396 7.17 23.39 -14.74
CA GLY A 396 6.60 22.23 -15.44
C GLY A 396 5.69 21.40 -14.53
N MET A 397 6.21 20.80 -13.44
CA MET A 397 5.45 19.86 -12.57
C MET A 397 4.44 20.53 -11.66
N THR A 398 4.86 21.38 -10.71
CA THR A 398 3.95 22.04 -9.76
C THR A 398 3.95 23.56 -9.94
N ARG A 399 4.70 24.27 -9.10
CA ARG A 399 4.87 25.74 -9.07
C ARG A 399 6.32 26.02 -8.64
N LYS A 400 6.93 27.06 -9.20
CA LYS A 400 8.37 27.36 -9.05
C LYS A 400 8.85 27.60 -7.61
N ASP A 401 7.97 28.08 -6.73
CA ASP A 401 8.23 28.43 -5.33
C ASP A 401 8.19 27.25 -4.35
N HIS A 402 7.66 26.09 -4.78
CA HIS A 402 7.32 24.97 -3.91
C HIS A 402 8.50 24.51 -3.03
N GLY A 403 9.68 24.33 -3.62
CA GLY A 403 10.87 23.91 -2.89
C GLY A 403 11.34 24.95 -1.86
N ASP A 404 11.29 26.23 -2.19
CA ASP A 404 11.77 27.31 -1.32
C ASP A 404 10.83 27.55 -0.13
N VAL A 405 9.52 27.57 -0.41
CA VAL A 405 8.46 27.66 0.62
C VAL A 405 8.58 26.51 1.60
N SER A 406 8.72 25.28 1.11
CA SER A 406 8.86 24.09 1.95
C SER A 406 10.14 24.14 2.82
N ASN A 407 11.28 24.48 2.22
CA ASN A 407 12.56 24.62 2.92
C ASN A 407 12.56 25.72 4.00
N GLN A 408 11.82 26.80 3.79
CA GLN A 408 11.65 27.90 4.75
C GLN A 408 10.64 27.54 5.85
N LEU A 409 9.48 26.96 5.51
CA LEU A 409 8.51 26.47 6.49
C LEU A 409 9.13 25.44 7.44
N TYR A 410 9.92 24.50 6.91
CA TYR A 410 10.66 23.51 7.72
C TYR A 410 11.63 24.20 8.68
N ALA A 411 12.39 25.19 8.21
CA ALA A 411 13.34 25.93 9.05
C ALA A 411 12.64 26.73 10.17
N CYS A 412 11.56 27.45 9.84
CA CYS A 412 10.75 28.18 10.82
C CYS A 412 10.10 27.23 11.85
N TYR A 413 9.66 26.03 11.44
CA TYR A 413 9.07 25.05 12.34
C TYR A 413 10.12 24.39 13.26
N ALA A 414 11.33 24.10 12.75
CA ALA A 414 12.44 23.61 13.57
C ALA A 414 12.83 24.64 14.65
N ILE A 415 13.12 25.88 14.25
CA ILE A 415 13.45 26.98 15.19
C ILE A 415 12.31 27.19 16.18
N GLY A 416 11.05 27.21 15.72
CA GLY A 416 9.89 27.33 16.60
C GLY A 416 9.76 26.20 17.64
N LYS A 417 10.25 24.99 17.37
CA LYS A 417 10.30 23.89 18.35
C LYS A 417 11.43 24.05 19.36
N ASP A 418 12.61 24.50 18.93
CA ASP A 418 13.72 24.81 19.85
C ASP A 418 13.34 25.99 20.77
N VAL A 419 12.71 27.03 20.22
CA VAL A 419 12.16 28.17 20.99
C VAL A 419 11.02 27.73 21.92
N GLN A 420 10.15 26.80 21.50
CA GLN A 420 9.13 26.21 22.39
C GLN A 420 9.76 25.46 23.58
N ALA A 421 10.90 24.79 23.39
CA ALA A 421 11.65 24.17 24.48
C ALA A 421 12.33 25.22 25.38
N MET A 422 12.95 26.27 24.81
CA MET A 422 13.56 27.36 25.58
C MET A 422 12.54 28.11 26.45
N LYS A 423 11.36 28.43 25.90
CA LYS A 423 10.24 29.03 26.66
C LYS A 423 9.84 28.20 27.89
N ALA A 424 9.87 26.87 27.78
CA ALA A 424 9.54 25.97 28.88
C ALA A 424 10.61 25.90 29.99
N VAL A 425 11.84 26.38 29.72
CA VAL A 425 12.97 26.38 30.66
C VAL A 425 13.21 27.75 31.27
N VAL A 426 13.17 28.82 30.47
CA VAL A 426 13.55 30.20 30.87
C VAL A 426 12.34 31.09 31.17
N GLY A 427 11.14 30.69 30.72
CA GLY A 427 9.92 31.49 30.83
C GLY A 427 9.66 32.36 29.59
N GLU A 428 8.59 33.15 29.63
CA GLU A 428 8.13 33.96 28.49
C GLU A 428 8.84 35.33 28.39
N GLU A 429 9.22 35.92 29.53
CA GLU A 429 9.80 37.27 29.60
C GLU A 429 11.25 37.36 29.08
N ALA A 430 11.91 36.22 28.86
CA ALA A 430 13.29 36.13 28.40
C ALA A 430 13.43 35.90 26.87
N LEU A 431 12.32 35.84 26.14
CA LEU A 431 12.28 35.58 24.70
C LEU A 431 12.49 36.89 23.91
N THR A 432 13.16 36.81 22.76
CA THR A 432 13.27 37.96 21.85
C THR A 432 11.96 38.18 21.07
N SER A 433 11.83 39.35 20.43
CA SER A 433 10.71 39.61 19.51
C SER A 433 10.69 38.67 18.31
N GLU A 434 11.84 38.16 17.85
CA GLU A 434 11.91 37.12 16.82
C GLU A 434 11.39 35.77 17.34
N ASP A 435 11.77 35.37 18.56
CA ASP A 435 11.31 34.13 19.20
C ASP A 435 9.79 34.10 19.37
N LEU A 436 9.18 35.23 19.75
CA LEU A 436 7.73 35.37 19.87
C LEU A 436 7.03 35.17 18.51
N LEU A 437 7.59 35.67 17.40
CA LEU A 437 7.09 35.41 16.05
C LEU A 437 7.21 33.93 15.66
N TYR A 438 8.32 33.26 16.00
CA TYR A 438 8.45 31.81 15.78
C TYR A 438 7.42 30.99 16.57
N LEU A 439 7.08 31.39 17.80
CA LEU A 439 6.03 30.75 18.60
C LEU A 439 4.63 31.00 18.05
N GLU A 440 4.35 32.20 17.54
CA GLU A 440 3.07 32.51 16.89
C GLU A 440 2.92 31.74 15.58
N PHE A 441 3.97 31.71 14.76
CA PHE A 441 4.05 30.88 13.56
C PHE A 441 3.82 29.40 13.90
N LEU A 442 4.47 28.87 14.93
CA LEU A 442 4.32 27.47 15.33
C LEU A 442 2.86 27.11 15.62
N GLN A 443 2.17 27.95 16.39
CA GLN A 443 0.75 27.75 16.70
C GLN A 443 -0.14 27.86 15.46
N LYS A 444 0.12 28.83 14.57
CA LYS A 444 -0.68 29.02 13.34
C LYS A 444 -0.41 27.93 12.30
N PHE A 445 0.82 27.42 12.20
CA PHE A 445 1.19 26.28 11.35
C PHE A 445 0.48 25.00 11.81
N GLU A 446 0.57 24.67 13.10
CA GLU A 446 -0.12 23.50 13.67
C GLU A 446 -1.66 23.61 13.56
N LYS A 447 -2.25 24.81 13.71
CA LYS A 447 -3.72 25.02 13.67
C LYS A 447 -4.33 25.21 12.27
N ASN A 448 -3.57 25.68 11.28
CA ASN A 448 -4.12 26.06 9.97
C ASN A 448 -3.54 25.25 8.80
N PHE A 449 -2.28 24.81 8.89
CA PHE A 449 -1.58 24.13 7.80
C PHE A 449 -1.54 22.61 8.02
N ILE A 450 -1.15 22.16 9.21
CA ILE A 450 -1.25 20.73 9.57
C ILE A 450 -2.72 20.34 9.76
N ASN A 451 -3.50 21.15 10.46
CA ASN A 451 -4.89 20.83 10.76
C ASN A 451 -5.82 20.97 9.52
N GLN A 452 -6.60 19.92 9.28
CA GLN A 452 -7.42 19.72 8.09
C GLN A 452 -8.56 18.73 8.39
N GLY A 453 -9.68 18.79 7.68
CA GLY A 453 -10.77 17.82 7.82
C GLY A 453 -10.45 16.46 7.17
N PRO A 454 -10.92 15.32 7.71
CA PRO A 454 -10.70 13.98 7.13
C PRO A 454 -11.38 13.73 5.76
N TYR A 455 -12.17 14.69 5.29
CA TYR A 455 -12.82 14.72 3.96
C TYR A 455 -12.47 15.98 3.17
N GLU A 456 -11.70 16.91 3.73
CA GLU A 456 -11.25 18.13 3.07
C GLU A 456 -10.11 17.76 2.12
N ASN A 457 -10.26 18.02 0.81
CA ASN A 457 -9.21 17.82 -0.20
C ASN A 457 -8.70 19.20 -0.62
N ARG A 458 -7.45 19.53 -0.31
CA ARG A 458 -6.82 20.80 -0.68
C ARG A 458 -5.97 20.60 -1.92
N SER A 459 -6.00 21.54 -2.86
CA SER A 459 -5.02 21.52 -3.95
C SER A 459 -3.61 21.85 -3.46
N VAL A 460 -2.59 21.41 -4.19
CA VAL A 460 -1.19 21.80 -3.90
C VAL A 460 -1.03 23.33 -3.95
N PHE A 461 -1.79 24.00 -4.82
CA PHE A 461 -1.76 25.46 -4.97
C PHE A 461 -2.37 26.19 -3.77
N GLU A 462 -3.51 25.72 -3.24
CA GLU A 462 -4.08 26.22 -1.97
C GLU A 462 -3.11 26.00 -0.80
N SER A 463 -2.51 24.81 -0.73
CA SER A 463 -1.57 24.46 0.34
C SER A 463 -0.30 25.34 0.30
N LEU A 464 0.18 25.71 -0.89
CA LEU A 464 1.28 26.68 -1.08
C LEU A 464 0.86 28.11 -0.71
N ASP A 465 -0.30 28.59 -1.15
CA ASP A 465 -0.78 29.94 -0.79
C ASP A 465 -1.12 30.04 0.73
N LEU A 466 -1.53 28.95 1.39
CA LEU A 466 -1.59 28.84 2.86
C LEU A 466 -0.20 28.91 3.50
N GLY A 467 0.80 28.25 2.91
CA GLY A 467 2.21 28.37 3.31
C GLY A 467 2.69 29.83 3.28
N TRP A 468 2.44 30.53 2.17
CA TRP A 468 2.74 31.96 2.05
C TRP A 468 2.01 32.83 3.08
N LYS A 469 0.73 32.54 3.37
CA LYS A 469 -0.04 33.23 4.40
C LYS A 469 0.57 33.10 5.80
N LEU A 470 1.31 32.02 6.08
CA LEU A 470 2.07 31.84 7.32
C LEU A 470 3.46 32.48 7.26
N LEU A 471 4.15 32.44 6.12
CA LEU A 471 5.47 33.07 5.97
C LEU A 471 5.41 34.60 6.09
N ARG A 472 4.29 35.24 5.72
CA ARG A 472 4.03 36.68 5.90
C ARG A 472 3.90 37.15 7.36
N ILE A 473 3.91 36.23 8.33
CA ILE A 473 4.03 36.59 9.76
C ILE A 473 5.45 37.15 10.03
N PHE A 474 6.45 36.69 9.29
CA PHE A 474 7.82 37.17 9.39
C PHE A 474 8.09 38.33 8.42
N PRO A 475 8.90 39.33 8.81
CA PRO A 475 9.41 40.33 7.87
C PRO A 475 10.31 39.69 6.80
N LYS A 476 10.36 40.29 5.60
CA LYS A 476 11.14 39.80 4.45
C LYS A 476 12.59 39.39 4.80
N GLU A 477 13.24 40.12 5.70
CA GLU A 477 14.64 39.90 6.12
C GLU A 477 14.90 38.56 6.84
N MET A 478 13.86 37.94 7.41
CA MET A 478 13.97 36.64 8.08
C MET A 478 13.82 35.44 7.10
N LEU A 479 13.37 35.66 5.87
CA LEU A 479 13.09 34.61 4.87
C LEU A 479 14.36 34.13 4.13
N LYS A 480 15.40 33.79 4.91
CA LYS A 480 16.78 33.54 4.47
C LYS A 480 16.98 32.37 3.50
N ARG A 481 15.98 31.50 3.30
CA ARG A 481 16.04 30.36 2.36
C ARG A 481 15.30 30.57 1.04
N ILE A 482 14.62 31.70 0.86
CA ILE A 482 13.84 31.98 -0.36
C ILE A 482 14.59 32.98 -1.25
N PRO A 483 14.74 32.72 -2.57
CA PRO A 483 15.32 33.68 -3.51
C PRO A 483 14.51 34.99 -3.57
N GLN A 484 15.18 36.14 -3.65
CA GLN A 484 14.52 37.46 -3.67
C GLN A 484 13.46 37.59 -4.77
N ALA A 485 13.73 37.06 -5.97
CA ALA A 485 12.77 37.03 -7.08
C ALA A 485 11.45 36.32 -6.74
N VAL A 486 11.48 35.30 -5.89
CA VAL A 486 10.28 34.57 -5.41
C VAL A 486 9.62 35.35 -4.26
N ILE A 487 10.40 36.00 -3.38
CA ILE A 487 9.85 36.85 -2.31
C ILE A 487 9.01 37.99 -2.91
N ASP A 488 9.53 38.76 -3.87
CA ASP A 488 8.87 39.99 -4.32
C ASP A 488 7.55 39.74 -5.09
N GLU A 489 7.46 38.64 -5.83
CA GLU A 489 6.26 38.22 -6.56
C GLU A 489 5.15 37.64 -5.64
N PHE A 490 5.51 36.96 -4.54
CA PHE A 490 4.55 36.18 -3.74
C PHE A 490 4.22 36.80 -2.37
N TYR A 491 5.16 37.55 -1.77
CA TYR A 491 4.96 38.22 -0.48
C TYR A 491 3.87 39.31 -0.61
N SER A 492 3.89 40.05 -1.72
CA SER A 492 3.07 41.24 -2.01
C SER A 492 1.59 40.95 -2.36
N ARG A 493 1.14 39.69 -2.29
CA ARG A 493 -0.20 39.25 -2.74
C ARG A 493 -1.29 39.56 -1.69
N GLU A 494 -1.58 40.83 -1.46
CA GLU A 494 -2.70 41.28 -0.59
C GLU A 494 -4.06 41.25 -1.31
N GLY A 495 -4.11 41.40 -2.64
CA GLY A 495 -5.35 41.57 -3.40
C GLY A 495 -6.27 40.34 -3.55
N ALA A 496 -5.81 39.13 -3.22
CA ALA A 496 -6.58 37.89 -3.48
C ALA A 496 -7.75 37.62 -2.49
N LEU A 497 -7.99 38.52 -1.52
CA LEU A 497 -9.12 38.45 -0.59
C LEU A 497 -10.26 39.44 -0.95
N GLN A 498 -10.17 40.10 -2.11
CA GLN A 498 -11.11 41.16 -2.51
C GLN A 498 -12.21 40.67 -3.48
N ASP A 499 -12.05 39.48 -4.08
CA ASP A 499 -13.04 38.86 -4.99
C ASP A 499 -14.17 38.08 -4.26
N LEU A 500 -14.16 38.05 -2.92
CA LEU A 500 -15.32 37.67 -2.12
C LEU A 500 -16.15 38.93 -1.80
N ALA A 501 -16.89 39.41 -2.81
CA ALA A 501 -17.67 40.63 -2.73
C ALA A 501 -18.77 40.56 -1.64
N PRO A 502 -18.93 41.61 -0.80
CA PRO A 502 -19.96 41.66 0.23
C PRO A 502 -21.28 42.21 -0.35
N ASP A 503 -22.10 41.34 -0.95
CA ASP A 503 -23.36 41.74 -1.58
C ASP A 503 -24.62 41.31 -0.81
N THR A 504 -25.66 42.14 -0.88
CA THR A 504 -27.00 41.99 -0.29
C THR A 504 -27.10 41.96 1.25
N ALA A 505 -27.04 43.15 1.85
CA ALA A 505 -27.76 43.46 3.08
C ALA A 505 -28.73 44.63 2.83
N LEU A 506 -29.94 44.32 2.36
CA LEU A 506 -31.13 45.19 2.31
C LEU A 506 -32.40 44.32 2.35
#